data_AF-A0A1I3PYR1-F1
#
_entry.id   AF-A0A1I3PYR1-F1
#
_cell.length_a   1.000
_cell.length_b   1.000
_cell.length_c   1.000
_cell.angle_alpha   90.00
_cell.angle_beta   90.00
_cell.angle_gamma   90.00
#
_symmetry.space_group_name_H-M   'P 1'
#
loop_
_entity.id
_entity.type
_entity.pdbx_description
1 polymer ?
#
loop_
_entity_poly.entity_id
_entity_poly.type
_entity_poly.pdbx_seq_one_letter_code
_entity_poly.pdbx_strand_id
1 'polypeptide(L)'
;MAHPRKRPSLTVLLYTGVIVTLGGYFTFAAVQGEYGLFRRLQIEAELSELQAVSGKLDEDLAVMRNKTLRLSDTYLDLDLLDEQVRDVLGYLRADEIVIR
;
A
#
# COMPACT_ATOMS: atom_id res chain seq x y z
N MET A 1 -24.10 61.90 34.01
CA MET A 1 -23.09 61.02 34.63
C MET A 1 -22.31 60.36 33.51
N ALA A 2 -21.06 60.77 33.26
CA ALA A 2 -20.26 60.20 32.17
C ALA A 2 -19.53 58.94 32.68
N HIS A 3 -19.81 57.78 32.07
CA HIS A 3 -19.08 56.55 32.39
C HIS A 3 -17.63 56.65 31.88
N PRO A 4 -16.61 56.50 32.75
CA PRO A 4 -15.23 56.44 32.28
C PRO A 4 -15.02 55.14 31.50
N ARG A 5 -14.79 55.25 30.19
CA ARG A 5 -14.35 54.13 29.35
C ARG A 5 -13.00 53.64 29.86
N LYS A 6 -12.98 52.47 30.51
CA LYS A 6 -11.73 51.74 30.79
C LYS A 6 -11.10 51.37 29.45
N ARG A 7 -10.08 52.15 29.04
CA ARG A 7 -9.24 51.77 27.91
C ARG A 7 -8.50 50.50 28.32
N PRO A 8 -8.50 49.44 27.48
CA PRO A 8 -7.74 48.24 27.80
C PRO A 8 -6.28 48.62 28.06
N SER A 9 -5.67 48.05 29.10
CA SER A 9 -4.26 48.31 29.36
C SER A 9 -3.43 47.77 28.19
N LEU A 10 -2.43 48.54 27.76
CA LEU A 10 -1.55 48.18 26.65
C LEU A 10 -0.96 46.77 26.84
N THR A 11 -0.66 46.40 28.09
CA THR A 11 -0.18 45.08 28.48
C THR A 11 -1.16 43.97 28.11
N VAL A 12 -2.46 44.15 28.34
CA VAL A 12 -3.48 43.14 28.00
C VAL A 12 -3.56 42.98 26.49
N LEU A 13 -3.55 44.08 25.73
CA LEU A 13 -3.54 44.03 24.26
C LEU A 13 -2.31 43.30 23.71
N LEU A 14 -1.12 43.62 24.21
CA LEU A 14 0.12 42.96 23.79
C LEU A 14 0.11 41.47 24.14
N TYR A 15 -0.30 41.14 25.37
CA TYR A 15 -0.38 39.76 25.83
C TYR A 15 -1.35 38.93 24.99
N THR A 16 -2.56 39.45 24.74
CA THR A 16 -3.55 38.79 23.89
C THR A 16 -3.04 38.67 22.45
N GLY A 17 -2.41 39.71 21.90
CA GLY A 17 -1.82 39.67 20.56
C GLY A 17 -0.77 38.56 20.41
N VAL A 18 0.14 38.43 21.37
CA VAL A 18 1.16 37.36 21.38
C VAL A 18 0.51 35.97 21.44
N ILE A 19 -0.46 35.75 22.32
CA ILE A 19 -1.16 34.45 22.42
C ILE A 19 -1.88 34.11 21.12
N VAL A 20 -2.62 35.05 20.53
CA VAL A 20 -3.34 34.83 19.28
C VAL A 20 -2.37 34.51 18.15
N THR A 21 -1.23 35.21 18.09
CA THR A 21 -0.21 34.99 17.07
C THR A 21 0.44 33.61 17.22
N LEU A 22 0.81 33.22 18.44
CA LEU A 22 1.36 31.89 18.72
C LEU A 22 0.35 30.78 18.42
N GLY A 23 -0.89 30.93 18.88
CA GLY A 23 -1.96 29.97 18.60
C GLY A 23 -2.22 29.81 17.10
N GLY A 24 -2.22 30.93 16.36
CA GLY A 24 -2.33 30.92 14.90
C GLY A 24 -1.16 30.21 14.23
N TYR A 25 0.08 30.50 14.66
CA TYR A 25 1.28 29.84 14.14
C TYR A 25 1.24 28.32 14.38
N PHE A 26 0.90 27.88 15.59
CA PHE A 26 0.80 26.46 15.91
C PHE A 26 -0.33 25.76 15.14
N THR A 27 -1.47 26.41 14.98
CA THR A 27 -2.59 25.88 14.17
C THR A 27 -2.15 25.72 12.71
N PHE A 28 -1.46 26.72 12.16
CA PHE A 28 -0.91 26.67 10.81
C PHE A 28 0.13 25.56 10.66
N ALA A 29 1.08 25.45 11.60
CA ALA A 29 2.12 24.43 11.60
C ALA A 29 1.56 23.01 11.80
N ALA A 30 0.50 22.83 12.59
CA ALA A 30 -0.16 21.55 12.77
C ALA A 30 -0.88 21.07 11.49
N VAL A 31 -1.34 22.01 10.65
CA VAL A 31 -2.01 21.70 9.40
C VAL A 31 -0.99 21.52 8.27
N GLN A 32 -0.11 22.50 8.03
CA GLN A 32 0.80 22.53 6.87
C GLN A 32 2.24 22.12 7.17
N GLY A 33 2.61 21.93 8.44
CA GLY A 33 3.97 21.56 8.81
C GLY A 33 4.36 20.17 8.32
N GLU A 34 5.66 19.92 8.30
CA GLU A 34 6.25 18.63 7.90
C GLU A 34 5.71 17.45 8.73
N TYR A 35 5.35 17.70 9.99
CA TYR A 35 4.72 16.73 10.91
C TYR A 35 3.21 16.97 11.08
N GLY A 36 2.61 17.74 10.18
CA GLY A 36 1.20 18.11 10.25
C GLY A 36 0.25 16.96 9.90
N LEU A 37 -1.05 17.20 10.09
CA LEU A 37 -2.10 16.22 9.85
C LEU A 37 -2.11 15.68 8.41
N PHE A 38 -1.86 16.55 7.43
CA PHE A 38 -1.82 16.16 6.02
C PHE A 38 -0.71 15.15 5.72
N ARG A 39 0.45 15.26 6.37
CA ARG A 39 1.55 14.31 6.17
C ARG A 39 1.16 12.91 6.63
N ARG A 40 0.44 12.80 7.75
CA ARG A 40 -0.06 11.51 8.23
C ARG A 40 -1.01 10.85 7.23
N LEU A 41 -1.96 11.62 6.68
CA LEU A 41 -2.89 11.14 5.67
C LEU A 41 -2.18 10.65 4.40
N GLN A 42 -1.13 11.36 3.96
CA GLN A 42 -0.32 10.93 2.82
C GLN A 42 0.39 9.61 3.09
N ILE A 43 1.07 9.50 4.24
CA ILE A 43 1.80 8.27 4.61
C ILE A 43 0.84 7.09 4.71
N GLU A 44 -0.36 7.29 5.26
CA GLU A 44 -1.34 6.21 5.38
C GLU A 44 -1.89 5.77 4.02
N ALA A 45 -2.08 6.71 3.08
CA ALA A 45 -2.42 6.39 1.70
C ALA A 45 -1.29 5.63 0.98
N GLU A 46 -0.05 6.10 1.08
CA GLU A 46 1.14 5.43 0.52
C GLU A 46 1.30 4.01 1.09
N LEU A 47 1.07 3.84 2.40
CA LEU A 47 1.16 2.54 3.07
C LEU A 47 0.07 1.59 2.55
N SER A 48 -1.17 2.07 2.40
CA SER A 48 -2.27 1.29 1.83
C SER A 48 -1.96 0.84 0.40
N GLU A 49 -1.36 1.70 -0.43
CA GLU A 49 -0.96 1.36 -1.79
C GLU A 49 0.15 0.29 -1.79
N LEU A 50 1.19 0.49 -0.99
CA LEU A 50 2.30 -0.47 -0.87
C LEU A 50 1.83 -1.85 -0.39
N GLN A 51 0.89 -1.89 0.55
CA GLN A 51 0.30 -3.15 1.03
C GLN A 51 -0.45 -3.88 -0.08
N ALA A 52 -1.21 -3.16 -0.90
CA ALA A 52 -1.90 -3.76 -2.04
C ALA A 52 -0.92 -4.33 -3.08
N VAL A 53 0.18 -3.62 -3.33
CA VAL A 53 1.25 -4.10 -4.24
C VAL A 53 1.94 -5.33 -3.66
N SER A 54 2.30 -5.31 -2.38
CA SER A 54 2.92 -6.46 -1.70
C SER A 54 2.04 -7.70 -1.77
N GLY A 55 0.74 -7.56 -1.50
CA GLY A 55 -0.19 -8.69 -1.55
C GLY A 55 -0.27 -9.34 -2.94
N LYS A 56 -0.31 -8.53 -4.00
CA LYS A 56 -0.25 -9.05 -5.38
C LYS A 56 1.04 -9.78 -5.67
N LEU A 57 2.16 -9.23 -5.22
CA LEU A 57 3.47 -9.84 -5.46
C LEU A 57 3.62 -11.16 -4.71
N ASP A 58 3.06 -11.27 -3.51
CA ASP A 58 3.02 -12.52 -2.74
C ASP A 58 2.18 -13.59 -3.44
N GLU A 59 1.04 -13.22 -4.02
CA GLU A 59 0.23 -14.13 -4.85
C GLU A 59 1.00 -14.63 -6.07
N ASP A 60 1.65 -13.73 -6.80
CA ASP A 60 2.47 -14.08 -7.97
C ASP A 60 3.63 -15.01 -7.58
N LEU A 61 4.30 -14.71 -6.46
CA LEU A 61 5.39 -15.54 -5.93
C LEU A 61 4.87 -16.93 -5.56
N ALA A 62 3.69 -17.04 -4.94
CA ALA A 62 3.09 -18.33 -4.61
C ALA A 62 2.80 -19.16 -5.87
N VAL A 63 2.26 -18.54 -6.93
CA VAL A 63 2.02 -19.21 -8.22
C VAL A 63 3.33 -19.68 -8.84
N MET A 64 4.35 -18.83 -8.87
CA MET A 64 5.64 -19.19 -9.46
C MET A 64 6.36 -20.28 -8.65
N ARG A 65 6.33 -20.20 -7.31
CA ARG A 65 6.86 -21.28 -6.45
C ARG A 65 6.15 -22.59 -6.70
N ASN A 66 4.82 -22.59 -6.85
CA ASN A 66 4.08 -23.81 -7.15
C ASN A 66 4.51 -24.42 -8.49
N LYS A 67 4.60 -23.60 -9.54
CA LYS A 67 5.09 -24.06 -10.86
C LYS A 67 6.51 -24.63 -10.77
N THR A 68 7.43 -23.93 -10.10
CA THR A 68 8.80 -24.42 -9.92
C THR A 68 8.86 -25.71 -9.11
N LEU A 69 8.03 -25.84 -8.06
CA LEU A 69 7.95 -27.07 -7.26
C LEU A 69 7.46 -28.24 -8.12
N ARG A 70 6.42 -28.04 -8.92
CA ARG A 70 5.88 -29.08 -9.81
C ARG A 70 6.84 -29.48 -10.94
N LEU A 71 7.78 -28.60 -11.28
CA LEU A 71 8.84 -28.89 -12.24
C LEU A 71 10.10 -29.53 -11.60
N SER A 72 10.15 -29.61 -10.26
CA SER A 72 11.30 -30.22 -9.57
C SER A 72 11.24 -31.75 -9.64
N ASP A 73 12.38 -32.41 -9.82
CA ASP A 73 12.50 -33.88 -9.93
C ASP A 73 11.78 -34.67 -8.83
N THR A 74 11.58 -34.08 -7.64
CA THR A 74 10.91 -34.75 -6.51
C THR A 74 9.38 -34.76 -6.64
N TYR A 75 8.80 -33.84 -7.42
CA TYR A 75 7.35 -33.70 -7.65
C TYR A 75 6.97 -33.73 -9.14
N LEU A 76 7.95 -33.92 -10.04
CA LEU A 76 7.78 -33.98 -11.48
C LEU A 76 7.18 -35.35 -11.84
N ASP A 77 5.88 -35.35 -12.13
CA ASP A 77 5.18 -36.52 -12.61
C ASP A 77 5.46 -36.70 -14.12
N LEU A 78 6.28 -37.70 -14.45
CA LEU A 78 6.64 -38.06 -15.82
C LEU A 78 5.41 -38.49 -16.64
N ASP A 79 4.37 -39.03 -16.02
CA ASP A 79 3.14 -39.43 -16.71
C ASP A 79 2.36 -38.18 -17.17
N LEU A 80 2.33 -37.11 -16.36
CA LEU A 80 1.74 -35.83 -16.75
C LEU A 80 2.51 -35.14 -17.88
N LEU A 81 3.84 -35.31 -17.94
CA LEU A 81 4.63 -34.81 -19.07
C LEU A 81 4.34 -35.60 -20.34
N ASP A 82 4.17 -36.92 -20.27
CA ASP A 82 3.87 -37.76 -21.43
C ASP A 82 2.47 -37.44 -21.99
N GLU A 83 1.48 -37.18 -21.12
CA GLU A 83 0.16 -36.65 -21.52
C GLU A 83 0.27 -35.26 -22.17
N GLN A 84 1.03 -34.34 -21.60
CA GLN A 84 1.19 -32.99 -22.16
C GLN A 84 1.92 -33.02 -23.51
N VAL A 85 2.88 -33.93 -23.69
CA VAL A 85 3.58 -34.18 -24.96
C VAL A 85 2.63 -34.77 -26.00
N ARG A 86 1.75 -35.71 -25.62
CA ARG A 86 0.70 -36.24 -26.51
C ARG A 86 -0.28 -35.15 -26.96
N ASP A 87 -0.73 -34.30 -26.03
CA ASP A 87 -1.73 -33.26 -26.29
C ASP A 87 -1.16 -32.09 -27.12
N VAL A 88 0.07 -31.64 -26.81
CA VAL A 88 0.69 -30.47 -27.48
C VAL A 88 1.42 -30.86 -28.77
N LEU A 89 2.14 -31.98 -28.78
CA LEU A 89 2.97 -32.41 -29.92
C LEU A 89 2.30 -33.49 -30.76
N GLY A 90 1.11 -33.97 -30.39
CA GLY A 90 0.42 -35.05 -31.12
C GLY A 90 1.19 -36.37 -31.07
N TYR A 91 2.03 -36.58 -30.04
CA TYR A 91 2.96 -37.69 -29.94
C TYR A 91 2.23 -39.02 -29.67
N LEU A 92 1.64 -39.62 -30.71
CA LEU A 92 1.24 -41.03 -30.68
C LEU A 92 2.48 -41.88 -31.00
N ARG A 93 2.80 -42.85 -30.13
CA ARG A 93 3.71 -43.93 -30.51
C ARG A 93 3.15 -44.59 -31.77
N ALA A 94 4.03 -44.94 -32.71
CA ALA A 94 3.65 -45.55 -33.99
C ALA A 94 2.88 -46.89 -33.84
N ASP A 95 2.79 -47.38 -32.61
CA ASP A 95 2.37 -48.70 -32.17
C ASP A 95 1.10 -48.67 -31.26
N GLU A 96 0.48 -47.51 -31.01
CA GLU A 96 -0.80 -47.42 -30.28
C GLU A 96 -2.01 -47.28 -31.23
N ILE A 97 -2.92 -48.26 -31.19
CA ILE A 97 -4.16 -48.31 -31.97
C ILE A 97 -5.29 -47.67 -31.16
N VAL A 98 -5.83 -46.55 -31.65
CA VAL A 98 -7.08 -45.97 -31.12
C VAL A 98 -8.25 -46.84 -31.54
N ILE A 99 -8.82 -47.60 -30.60
CA ILE A 99 -10.10 -48.29 -30.80
C ILE A 99 -11.21 -47.27 -30.52
N ARG A 100 -11.96 -46.92 -31.57
CA ARG A 100 -13.17 -46.09 -31.52
C ARG A 100 -14.34 -46.84 -30.91
#